data_AF-A0AAV6GW27-F1
#
_entry.id   AF-A0AAV6GW27-F1
#
_cell.length_a   1.000
_cell.length_b   1.000
_cell.length_c   1.000
_cell.angle_alpha   90.00
_cell.angle_beta   90.00
_cell.angle_gamma   90.00
#
_symmetry.space_group_name_H-M   'P 1'
#
loop_
_entity.id
_entity.type
_entity.pdbx_description
1 polymer ?
#
loop_
_entity_poly.entity_id
_entity_poly.type
_entity_poly.pdbx_seq_one_letter_code
_entity_poly.pdbx_strand_id
1 'polypeptide(L)'
;MALTRILGLLLVLALFECLASAAEDSVDFPPGCPTAENIQEICGHSKTRPRYPNLPNHGYLLREADVIHRTEAWYSQQCCQGNWEQNTKKTVCCAQNAWKKALALLCEEEGMIKTIPHQCCLIEGAARWRCFDSMAPNPSYQTTTPYSGPDVLPKGPAFKFPSTCSAKEQHHAGQKTN
;
A
#
# COMPACT_ATOMS: atom_id res chain seq x y z
N MET A 1 -23.65 -4.07 -46.08
CA MET A 1 -22.65 -3.14 -45.50
C MET A 1 -23.00 -2.67 -44.08
N ALA A 2 -24.25 -2.74 -43.62
CA ALA A 2 -24.61 -2.38 -42.24
C ALA A 2 -24.14 -3.42 -41.20
N LEU A 3 -24.19 -4.71 -41.55
CA LEU A 3 -23.85 -5.81 -40.62
C LEU A 3 -22.38 -5.78 -40.15
N THR A 4 -21.44 -5.46 -41.03
CA THR A 4 -20.01 -5.34 -40.71
C THR A 4 -19.70 -4.13 -39.84
N ARG A 5 -20.47 -3.04 -39.98
CA ARG A 5 -20.35 -1.86 -39.10
C ARG A 5 -20.89 -2.12 -37.69
N ILE A 6 -21.98 -2.88 -37.57
CA ILE A 6 -22.56 -3.28 -36.28
C ILE A 6 -21.65 -4.27 -35.56
N LEU A 7 -21.11 -5.27 -36.27
CA LEU A 7 -20.15 -6.22 -35.70
C LEU A 7 -18.86 -5.53 -35.24
N GLY A 8 -18.38 -4.54 -36.00
CA GLY A 8 -17.24 -3.72 -35.61
C GLY A 8 -17.50 -2.86 -34.36
N LEU A 9 -18.68 -2.25 -34.25
CA LEU A 9 -19.06 -1.45 -33.08
C LEU A 9 -19.22 -2.33 -31.82
N LEU A 10 -19.79 -3.54 -31.96
CA LEU A 10 -19.91 -4.51 -30.88
C LEU A 10 -18.55 -5.02 -30.40
N LEU A 11 -17.60 -5.25 -31.31
CA LEU A 11 -16.22 -5.64 -30.97
C LEU A 11 -15.47 -4.51 -30.24
N VAL A 12 -15.65 -3.25 -30.68
CA VAL A 12 -15.05 -2.09 -30.01
C VAL A 12 -15.65 -1.86 -28.63
N LEU A 13 -16.98 -2.00 -28.48
CA LEU A 13 -17.64 -1.92 -27.17
C LEU A 13 -17.21 -3.05 -26.23
N ALA A 14 -17.11 -4.29 -26.71
CA ALA A 14 -16.62 -5.42 -25.93
C ALA A 14 -15.14 -5.24 -25.51
N LEU A 15 -14.30 -4.65 -26.36
CA LEU A 15 -12.92 -4.29 -25.99
C LEU A 15 -12.88 -3.16 -24.96
N PHE A 16 -13.78 -2.17 -25.05
CA PHE A 16 -13.89 -1.06 -24.10
C PHE A 16 -14.38 -1.53 -22.72
N GLU A 17 -15.35 -2.46 -22.70
CA GLU A 17 -15.85 -3.13 -21.48
C GLU A 17 -14.77 -4.04 -20.86
N CYS A 18 -13.99 -4.74 -21.68
CA CYS A 18 -12.87 -5.57 -21.21
C CYS A 18 -11.74 -4.74 -20.58
N LEU A 19 -11.43 -3.57 -21.16
CA LEU A 19 -10.45 -2.63 -20.59
C LEU A 19 -10.94 -2.00 -19.28
N ALA A 20 -12.23 -1.78 -19.11
CA ALA A 20 -12.82 -1.28 -17.87
C ALA A 20 -12.82 -2.33 -16.74
N SER A 21 -12.90 -3.62 -17.08
CA SER A 21 -12.86 -4.74 -16.11
C SER A 21 -11.47 -5.02 -15.53
N ALA A 22 -10.38 -4.58 -16.17
CA ALA A 22 -9.03 -4.86 -15.72
C ALA A 22 -8.62 -4.09 -14.44
N ALA A 23 -9.39 -3.07 -14.04
CA ALA A 23 -9.12 -2.29 -12.84
C ALA A 23 -9.65 -2.95 -11.55
N GLU A 24 -10.51 -3.97 -11.64
CA GLU A 24 -11.14 -4.60 -10.47
C GLU A 24 -10.31 -5.75 -9.84
N ASP A 25 -9.25 -6.20 -10.53
CA ASP A 25 -8.48 -7.41 -10.17
C ASP A 25 -7.04 -7.12 -9.72
N SER A 26 -6.76 -5.93 -9.20
CA SER A 26 -5.41 -5.55 -8.76
C SER A 26 -5.39 -4.82 -7.42
N VAL A 27 -4.29 -4.96 -6.70
CA VAL A 27 -4.00 -4.24 -5.45
C VAL A 27 -2.89 -3.24 -5.75
N ASP A 28 -3.04 -1.99 -5.31
CA ASP A 28 -2.00 -0.94 -5.40
C ASP A 28 -0.90 -1.28 -4.39
N PHE A 29 -0.07 -2.24 -4.74
CA PHE A 29 0.95 -2.82 -3.89
C PHE A 29 2.34 -2.70 -4.54
N PRO A 30 3.39 -2.41 -3.76
CA PRO A 30 3.40 -2.08 -2.32
C PRO A 30 2.95 -0.65 -2.00
N PRO A 31 2.54 -0.35 -0.75
CA PRO A 31 2.34 1.04 -0.35
C PRO A 31 3.66 1.81 -0.38
N GLY A 32 3.62 3.11 -0.71
CA GLY A 32 4.80 3.99 -0.70
C GLY A 32 5.42 4.16 0.69
N CYS A 33 6.73 4.41 0.78
CA CYS A 33 7.35 4.72 2.07
C CYS A 33 6.86 6.08 2.60
N PRO A 34 6.46 6.20 3.88
CA PRO A 34 6.11 7.49 4.46
C PRO A 34 7.31 8.43 4.52
N THR A 35 7.08 9.67 4.12
CA THR A 35 8.06 10.76 4.05
C THR A 35 7.42 12.05 4.56
N ALA A 36 8.22 13.10 4.78
CA ALA A 36 7.65 14.39 5.17
C ALA A 36 6.77 14.99 4.05
N GLU A 37 7.04 14.61 2.81
CA GLU A 37 6.38 15.10 1.61
C GLU A 37 5.00 14.46 1.39
N ASN A 38 4.81 13.18 1.75
CA ASN A 38 3.55 12.46 1.54
C ASN A 38 2.71 12.24 2.82
N ILE A 39 3.19 12.69 3.99
CA ILE A 39 2.49 12.45 5.26
C ILE A 39 1.14 13.16 5.36
N GLN A 40 0.98 14.31 4.68
CA GLN A 40 -0.31 14.99 4.57
C GLN A 40 -1.34 14.12 3.86
N GLU A 41 -0.95 13.48 2.76
CA GLU A 41 -1.83 12.58 2.02
C GLU A 41 -2.16 11.34 2.86
N ILE A 42 -1.16 10.77 3.54
CA ILE A 42 -1.35 9.62 4.44
C ILE A 42 -2.35 9.94 5.57
N CYS A 43 -2.13 11.00 6.33
CA CYS A 43 -2.95 11.28 7.51
C CYS A 43 -4.25 12.05 7.18
N GLY A 44 -4.18 13.03 6.29
CA GLY A 44 -5.29 13.90 5.92
C GLY A 44 -6.33 13.24 5.01
N HIS A 45 -5.92 12.29 4.16
CA HIS A 45 -6.79 11.66 3.16
C HIS A 45 -6.95 10.14 3.37
N SER A 46 -6.89 9.67 4.62
CA SER A 46 -6.98 8.23 4.95
C SER A 46 -8.27 7.52 4.54
N LYS A 47 -9.36 8.27 4.35
CA LYS A 47 -10.67 7.74 3.96
C LYS A 47 -10.87 7.59 2.45
N THR A 48 -10.01 8.21 1.63
CA THR A 48 -10.15 8.23 0.16
C THR A 48 -9.26 7.21 -0.54
N ARG A 49 -8.58 6.34 0.23
CA ARG A 49 -7.68 5.31 -0.30
C ARG A 49 -8.37 3.95 -0.43
N PRO A 50 -8.08 3.18 -1.49
CA PRO A 50 -8.72 1.88 -1.72
C PRO A 50 -8.61 0.90 -0.54
N ARG A 51 -9.69 0.16 -0.24
CA ARG A 51 -9.76 -0.83 0.85
C ARG A 51 -10.07 -2.26 0.40
N TYR A 52 -9.95 -2.58 -0.90
CA TYR A 52 -10.00 -3.93 -1.48
C TYR A 52 -10.91 -4.99 -0.78
N PRO A 53 -12.22 -4.74 -0.61
CA PRO A 53 -13.10 -5.65 0.14
C PRO A 53 -13.48 -6.92 -0.64
N ASN A 54 -13.47 -6.87 -1.97
CA ASN A 54 -14.00 -7.92 -2.86
C ASN A 54 -12.92 -8.39 -3.84
N LEU A 55 -11.80 -8.90 -3.35
CA LEU A 55 -10.75 -9.43 -4.22
C LEU A 55 -11.06 -10.85 -4.69
N PRO A 56 -10.64 -11.21 -5.93
CA PRO A 56 -10.56 -12.59 -6.35
C PRO A 56 -9.79 -13.45 -5.34
N ASN A 57 -10.13 -14.74 -5.24
CA ASN A 57 -9.49 -15.67 -4.30
C ASN A 57 -8.11 -16.14 -4.82
N HIS A 58 -7.20 -15.17 -5.03
CA HIS A 58 -5.80 -15.41 -5.32
C HIS A 58 -4.99 -15.09 -4.07
N GLY A 59 -4.30 -16.09 -3.53
CA GLY A 59 -3.64 -15.98 -2.23
C GLY A 59 -2.62 -14.83 -2.12
N TYR A 60 -1.95 -14.46 -3.22
CA TYR A 60 -1.02 -13.33 -3.22
C TYR A 60 -1.76 -11.98 -3.13
N LEU A 61 -2.83 -11.77 -3.91
CA LEU A 61 -3.66 -10.55 -3.83
C LEU A 61 -4.24 -10.34 -2.44
N LEU A 62 -4.73 -11.43 -1.81
CA LEU A 62 -5.26 -11.35 -0.45
C LEU A 62 -4.20 -10.93 0.58
N ARG A 63 -2.96 -11.42 0.44
CA ARG A 63 -1.84 -11.04 1.32
C ARG A 63 -1.38 -9.61 1.07
N GLU A 64 -1.28 -9.18 -0.19
CA GLU A 64 -0.96 -7.80 -0.56
C GLU A 64 -2.00 -6.83 -0.01
N ALA A 65 -3.29 -7.15 -0.13
CA ALA A 65 -4.38 -6.37 0.44
C ALA A 65 -4.33 -6.35 1.98
N ASP A 66 -4.03 -7.49 2.62
CA ASP A 66 -3.85 -7.54 4.08
C ASP A 66 -2.70 -6.59 4.52
N VAL A 67 -1.64 -6.40 3.72
CA VAL A 67 -0.59 -5.39 4.00
C VAL A 67 -1.15 -3.98 3.94
N ILE A 68 -1.93 -3.64 2.90
CA ILE A 68 -2.57 -2.33 2.79
C ILE A 68 -3.49 -2.09 3.99
N HIS A 69 -4.35 -3.05 4.34
CA HIS A 69 -5.25 -2.95 5.48
C HIS A 69 -4.51 -2.74 6.80
N ARG A 70 -3.44 -3.51 7.07
CA ARG A 70 -2.57 -3.33 8.26
C ARG A 70 -1.98 -1.93 8.30
N THR A 71 -1.39 -1.50 7.20
CA THR A 71 -0.68 -0.22 7.12
C THR A 71 -1.64 0.94 7.36
N GLU A 72 -2.81 0.94 6.71
CA GLU A 72 -3.86 1.96 6.87
C GLU A 72 -4.44 2.00 8.28
N ALA A 73 -4.73 0.83 8.86
CA ALA A 73 -5.22 0.72 10.22
C ALA A 73 -4.19 1.25 11.23
N TRP A 74 -2.91 0.95 11.05
CA TRP A 74 -1.86 1.41 11.96
C TRP A 74 -1.56 2.90 11.82
N TYR A 75 -1.62 3.45 10.61
CA TYR A 75 -1.53 4.90 10.42
C TYR A 75 -2.62 5.62 11.21
N SER A 76 -3.88 5.25 11.01
CA SER A 76 -5.02 5.88 11.69
C SER A 76 -5.01 5.67 13.21
N GLN A 77 -4.66 4.46 13.68
CA GLN A 77 -4.75 4.10 15.09
C GLN A 77 -3.52 4.49 15.93
N GLN A 78 -2.33 4.62 15.35
CA GLN A 78 -1.09 4.80 16.12
C GLN A 78 -0.32 6.06 15.75
N CYS A 79 -0.42 6.52 14.50
CA CYS A 79 0.48 7.57 13.98
C CYS A 79 -0.21 8.91 13.73
N CYS A 80 -1.37 8.89 13.07
CA CYS A 80 -2.11 10.07 12.64
C CYS A 80 -3.16 10.55 13.67
N GLN A 81 -2.91 10.31 14.96
CA GLN A 81 -3.83 10.70 16.03
C GLN A 81 -3.66 12.18 16.42
N GLY A 82 -4.78 12.86 16.70
CA GLY A 82 -4.78 14.25 17.16
C GLY A 82 -4.16 15.22 16.14
N ASN A 83 -3.47 16.26 16.63
CA ASN A 83 -2.81 17.26 15.81
C ASN A 83 -1.46 16.75 15.29
N TRP A 84 -1.48 15.69 14.47
CA TRP A 84 -0.29 15.02 13.94
C TRP A 84 0.66 15.97 13.17
N GLU A 85 0.14 17.07 12.60
CA GLU A 85 0.89 18.14 11.94
C GLU A 85 1.85 18.87 12.89
N GLN A 86 1.54 18.94 14.19
CA GLN A 86 2.40 19.61 15.18
C GLN A 86 3.67 18.81 15.49
N ASN A 87 3.70 17.52 15.13
CA ASN A 87 4.87 16.67 15.33
C ASN A 87 5.14 15.76 14.13
N THR A 88 5.21 16.36 12.94
CA THR A 88 5.42 15.67 11.66
C THR A 88 6.59 14.69 11.69
N LYS A 89 7.71 15.04 12.35
CA LYS A 89 8.87 14.13 12.46
C LYS A 89 8.52 12.83 13.19
N LYS A 90 7.81 12.90 14.31
CA LYS A 90 7.34 11.72 15.04
C LYS A 90 6.31 10.95 14.24
N THR A 91 5.39 11.64 13.58
CA THR A 91 4.34 11.05 12.74
C THR A 91 4.94 10.26 11.58
N VAL A 92 5.87 10.84 10.82
CA VAL A 92 6.59 10.17 9.72
C VAL A 92 7.32 8.94 10.22
N CYS A 93 8.03 9.04 11.34
CA CYS A 93 8.76 7.92 11.92
C CYS A 93 7.84 6.79 12.41
N CYS A 94 6.69 7.10 13.04
CA CYS A 94 5.68 6.11 13.38
C CYS A 94 5.17 5.40 12.13
N ALA A 95 4.82 6.17 11.10
CA ALA A 95 4.31 5.65 9.84
C ALA A 95 5.35 4.76 9.14
N GLN A 96 6.62 5.16 9.08
CA GLN A 96 7.69 4.32 8.52
C GLN A 96 7.86 3.00 9.28
N ASN A 97 7.70 3.00 10.60
CA ASN A 97 7.76 1.77 11.39
C ASN A 97 6.55 0.85 11.15
N ALA A 98 5.35 1.42 11.06
CA ALA A 98 4.14 0.69 10.68
C ALA A 98 4.30 0.06 9.29
N TRP A 99 4.75 0.84 8.31
CA TRP A 99 5.01 0.41 6.94
C TRP A 99 6.03 -0.74 6.86
N LYS A 100 7.21 -0.59 7.50
CA LYS A 100 8.22 -1.65 7.57
C LYS A 100 7.68 -2.91 8.23
N LYS A 101 6.92 -2.77 9.33
CA LYS A 101 6.37 -3.91 10.06
C LYS A 101 5.34 -4.67 9.21
N ALA A 102 4.50 -3.98 8.44
CA ALA A 102 3.49 -4.62 7.61
C ALA A 102 4.14 -5.44 6.49
N LEU A 103 5.14 -4.85 5.81
CA LEU A 103 5.94 -5.54 4.78
C LEU A 103 6.81 -6.68 5.34
N ALA A 104 7.34 -6.53 6.56
CA ALA A 104 8.08 -7.61 7.23
C ALA A 104 7.18 -8.83 7.46
N LEU A 105 5.95 -8.60 7.93
CA LEU A 105 4.99 -9.68 8.15
C LEU A 105 4.57 -10.37 6.84
N LEU A 106 4.44 -9.63 5.73
CA LEU A 106 4.25 -10.26 4.42
C LEU A 106 5.41 -11.23 4.11
N CYS A 107 6.66 -10.78 4.27
CA CYS A 107 7.81 -11.64 4.00
C CYS A 107 7.89 -12.85 4.93
N GLU A 108 7.50 -12.71 6.20
CA GLU A 108 7.36 -13.82 7.14
C GLU A 108 6.29 -14.81 6.65
N GLU A 109 5.09 -14.33 6.32
CA GLU A 109 3.97 -15.14 5.83
C GLU A 109 4.30 -15.85 4.51
N GLU A 110 4.93 -15.16 3.57
CA GLU A 110 5.34 -15.73 2.28
C GLU A 110 6.49 -16.73 2.40
N GLY A 111 7.37 -16.57 3.38
CA GLY A 111 8.42 -17.55 3.68
C GLY A 111 7.90 -18.86 4.28
N MET A 112 6.68 -18.86 4.85
CA MET A 112 6.06 -20.05 5.46
C MET A 112 5.24 -20.89 4.48
N ILE A 113 4.97 -20.37 3.29
CA ILE A 113 4.16 -21.05 2.26
C ILE A 113 5.04 -21.55 1.11
N LYS A 114 4.58 -22.60 0.42
CA LYS A 114 5.31 -23.22 -0.70
C LYS A 114 5.12 -22.48 -2.03
N THR A 115 5.11 -21.15 -2.01
CA THR A 115 5.05 -20.30 -3.22
C THR A 115 6.30 -19.46 -3.33
N ILE A 116 6.58 -18.94 -4.52
CA ILE A 116 7.66 -17.96 -4.70
C ILE A 116 7.25 -16.70 -3.93
N PRO A 117 8.04 -16.22 -2.96
CA PRO A 117 7.74 -14.99 -2.24
C PRO A 117 7.94 -13.79 -3.14
N HIS A 118 7.38 -12.65 -2.76
CA HIS A 118 7.60 -11.38 -3.41
C HIS A 118 9.10 -11.08 -3.52
N GLN A 119 9.55 -10.60 -4.68
CA GLN A 119 10.97 -10.44 -4.97
C GLN A 119 11.73 -9.60 -3.95
N CYS A 120 11.10 -8.57 -3.38
CA CYS A 120 11.72 -7.75 -2.34
C CYS A 120 11.96 -8.52 -1.02
N CYS A 121 11.19 -9.57 -0.72
CA CYS A 121 11.41 -10.40 0.46
C CYS A 121 12.68 -11.24 0.37
N LEU A 122 13.21 -11.46 -0.84
CA LEU A 122 14.50 -12.13 -1.06
C LEU A 122 15.71 -11.24 -0.74
N ILE A 123 15.49 -9.94 -0.52
CA ILE A 123 16.54 -8.96 -0.23
C ILE A 123 16.65 -8.79 1.28
N GLU A 124 17.87 -8.68 1.79
CA GLU A 124 18.13 -8.53 3.24
C GLU A 124 18.39 -7.07 3.67
N GLY A 125 18.18 -6.83 4.96
CA GLY A 125 18.50 -5.57 5.62
C GLY A 125 17.80 -4.36 5.00
N ALA A 126 18.46 -3.20 5.03
CA ALA A 126 17.85 -1.95 4.57
C ALA A 126 17.59 -1.88 3.06
N ALA A 127 18.20 -2.76 2.26
CA ALA A 127 17.94 -2.83 0.82
C ALA A 127 16.54 -3.37 0.52
N ARG A 128 15.97 -4.22 1.39
CA ARG A 128 14.58 -4.71 1.31
C ARG A 128 13.58 -3.55 1.21
N TRP A 129 13.74 -2.56 2.08
CA TRP A 129 12.84 -1.41 2.14
C TRP A 129 12.93 -0.54 0.88
N ARG A 130 14.15 -0.33 0.37
CA ARG A 130 14.34 0.40 -0.90
C ARG A 130 13.69 -0.32 -2.08
N CYS A 131 13.72 -1.65 -2.11
CA CYS A 131 13.03 -2.44 -3.13
C CYS A 131 11.53 -2.19 -3.10
N PHE A 132 10.88 -2.33 -1.94
CA PHE A 132 9.44 -2.07 -1.83
C PHE A 132 9.08 -0.63 -2.20
N ASP A 133 9.82 0.36 -1.69
CA ASP A 133 9.57 1.76 -2.01
C ASP A 133 9.69 2.05 -3.52
N SER A 134 10.69 1.47 -4.18
CA SER A 134 10.89 1.64 -5.63
C SER A 134 9.80 1.00 -6.51
N MET A 135 9.04 0.06 -5.96
CA MET A 135 7.97 -0.65 -6.66
C MET A 135 6.59 -0.05 -6.38
N ALA A 136 6.47 0.92 -5.47
CA ALA A 136 5.18 1.46 -5.08
C ALA A 136 4.48 2.14 -6.28
N PRO A 137 3.27 1.69 -6.68
CA PRO A 137 2.55 2.30 -7.81
C PRO A 137 2.05 3.71 -7.49
N ASN A 138 1.86 4.04 -6.20
CA ASN A 138 1.40 5.34 -5.74
C ASN A 138 2.24 5.85 -4.53
N PRO A 139 3.49 6.27 -4.73
CA PRO A 139 4.40 6.68 -3.64
C PRO A 139 3.96 7.99 -2.97
N SER A 140 3.21 8.83 -3.68
CA SER A 140 2.67 10.09 -3.19
C SER A 140 1.32 9.97 -2.49
N TYR A 141 0.73 8.76 -2.42
CA TYR A 141 -0.59 8.54 -1.81
C TYR A 141 -1.70 9.41 -2.43
N GLN A 142 -1.61 9.70 -3.73
CA GLN A 142 -2.65 10.44 -4.45
C GLN A 142 -3.98 9.69 -4.34
N THR A 143 -5.08 10.43 -4.23
CA THR A 143 -6.42 9.83 -4.19
C THR A 143 -6.72 9.17 -5.53
N THR A 144 -6.72 7.84 -5.57
CA THR A 144 -6.95 7.05 -6.79
C THR A 144 -8.42 6.73 -7.03
N THR A 145 -9.28 6.83 -6.01
CA THR A 145 -10.71 6.51 -6.14
C THR A 145 -11.57 7.40 -5.23
N PRO A 146 -12.83 7.69 -5.62
CA PRO A 146 -13.82 8.25 -4.71
C PRO A 146 -14.37 7.20 -3.72
N TYR A 147 -13.92 5.93 -3.80
CA TYR A 147 -14.43 4.86 -2.98
C TYR A 147 -13.97 5.01 -1.53
N SER A 148 -14.91 5.43 -0.67
CA SER A 148 -14.79 5.39 0.79
C SER A 148 -15.47 4.12 1.30
N GLY A 149 -14.77 2.97 1.20
CA GLY A 149 -15.25 1.73 1.82
C GLY A 149 -15.14 1.76 3.34
N PRO A 150 -15.85 0.88 4.06
CA PRO A 150 -15.65 0.74 5.49
C PRO A 150 -14.21 0.31 5.79
N ASP A 151 -13.70 0.68 6.97
CA ASP A 151 -12.39 0.20 7.42
C ASP A 151 -12.42 -1.33 7.50
N VAL A 152 -11.65 -1.99 6.62
CA VAL A 152 -11.40 -3.43 6.75
C VAL A 152 -10.46 -3.64 7.93
N LEU A 153 -10.88 -4.48 8.87
CA LEU A 153 -10.07 -4.81 10.03
C LEU A 153 -8.83 -5.60 9.58
N PRO A 154 -7.62 -5.16 9.97
CA PRO A 154 -6.41 -5.88 9.61
C PRO A 154 -6.40 -7.25 10.30
N LYS A 155 -6.08 -8.31 9.55
CA LYS A 155 -5.75 -9.61 10.14
C LYS A 155 -4.36 -9.58 10.76
N GLY A 156 -4.08 -10.41 11.75
CA GLY A 156 -2.73 -10.61 12.27
C GLY A 156 -2.37 -9.73 13.49
N PRO A 157 -1.07 -9.56 13.78
CA PRO A 157 -0.64 -8.95 15.03
C PRO A 157 -0.92 -7.45 15.07
N ALA A 158 -1.17 -6.91 16.27
CA ALA A 158 -1.29 -5.48 16.47
C ALA A 158 0.07 -4.77 16.34
N PHE A 159 0.06 -3.54 15.84
CA PHE A 159 1.21 -2.64 15.90
C PHE A 159 1.06 -1.67 17.06
N LYS A 160 2.14 -1.50 17.83
CA LYS A 160 2.25 -0.50 18.89
C LYS A 160 3.52 0.29 18.66
N PHE A 161 3.38 1.59 18.43
CA PHE A 161 4.53 2.45 18.24
C PHE A 161 5.16 2.81 19.60
N PRO A 162 6.46 2.53 19.83
CA PRO A 162 7.14 3.11 20.98
C PRO A 162 7.11 4.63 20.81
N SER A 163 6.75 5.37 21.84
CA SER A 163 6.45 6.82 21.77
C SER A 163 7.61 7.72 21.31
N THR A 164 8.77 7.14 20.98
CA THR A 164 10.01 7.77 20.56
C THR A 164 10.60 7.06 19.33
N CYS A 165 11.27 7.84 18.48
CA CYS A 165 12.00 7.34 17.32
C CYS A 165 13.44 7.02 17.72
N SER A 166 13.91 5.79 17.48
CA SER A 166 15.31 5.49 17.74
C SER A 166 16.17 6.06 16.61
N ALA A 167 17.31 6.68 16.96
CA ALA A 167 18.26 7.23 15.98
C ALA A 167 18.75 6.18 14.95
N LYS A 168 18.72 4.89 15.30
CA LYS A 168 19.07 3.78 14.40
C LYS A 168 18.11 3.61 13.22
N GLU A 169 16.86 4.08 13.33
CA GLU A 169 15.83 3.96 12.28
C GLU A 169 15.87 5.12 11.27
N GLN A 170 16.52 6.23 11.61
CA GLN A 170 16.48 7.51 10.88
C GLN A 170 17.48 7.62 9.73
N HIS A 171 18.47 6.72 9.60
CA HIS A 171 19.54 6.82 8.60
C HIS A 171 19.13 6.50 7.14
N HIS A 172 17.87 6.17 6.86
CA HIS A 172 17.48 5.63 5.54
C HIS A 172 16.49 6.48 4.75
N ALA A 173 15.95 7.56 5.33
CA ALA A 173 15.11 8.51 4.63
C ALA A 173 15.93 9.78 4.35
N GLY A 174 16.64 9.83 3.22
CA GLY A 174 17.19 11.09 2.72
C GLY A 174 18.67 11.14 2.32
N GLN A 175 19.27 10.07 1.78
CA GLN A 175 20.49 10.22 0.98
C GLN A 175 20.20 9.94 -0.50
N LYS A 176 19.57 10.93 -1.16
CA LYS A 176 19.90 11.21 -2.55
C LYS A 176 21.20 12.01 -2.52
N THR A 177 22.31 11.37 -2.85
CA THR A 177 23.59 12.06 -3.07
C THR A 177 24.05 11.77 -4.48
N ASN A 178 24.05 12.84 -5.29
CA ASN A 178 24.62 13.05 -6.63
C ASN A 178 24.60 11.91 -7.64
#